data_AF-A0A9D2AJP3-F1
#
_entry.id   AF-A0A9D2AJP3-F1
#
_cell.length_a   1.000
_cell.length_b   1.000
_cell.length_c   1.000
_cell.angle_alpha   90.00
_cell.angle_beta   90.00
_cell.angle_gamma   90.00
#
_symmetry.space_group_name_H-M   'P 1'
#
loop_
_entity.id
_entity.type
_entity.pdbx_description
1 polymer ?
#
loop_
_entity_poly.entity_id
_entity_poly.type
_entity_poly.pdbx_seq_one_letter_code
_entity_poly.pdbx_strand_id
1 'polypeptide(L)'
;MEELRREAAAYVSQMTPEEKAALCVGADFWHVRGVERLGLRGIMTADGPHGLRKQVAHHDSARPSDSVPATCFPTASAVACTFDPELAQEMGRAMAEECRAKRVSVLLGPGVNMKRSPLGGRNFEYFSEDPYLAGKLGAAMIRGMQSVGVGASLKHFALNSQESRRMTVDSAADERALRELYLRAFEIAVKEGRP
;
A
#
# COMPACT_ATOMS: atom_id res chain seq x y z
N MET A 1 -18.06 -9.13 4.69
CA MET A 1 -17.94 -7.71 4.31
C MET A 1 -19.14 -6.87 4.75
N GLU A 2 -20.38 -7.31 4.50
CA GLU A 2 -21.57 -6.55 4.88
C GLU A 2 -21.73 -6.39 6.40
N GLU A 3 -21.41 -7.44 7.16
CA GLU A 3 -21.34 -7.38 8.63
C GLU A 3 -20.33 -6.35 9.14
N LEU A 4 -19.09 -6.35 8.62
CA LEU A 4 -18.06 -5.37 8.97
C LEU A 4 -18.51 -3.93 8.66
N ARG A 5 -19.23 -3.71 7.56
CA ARG A 5 -19.78 -2.39 7.22
C ARG A 5 -20.85 -1.95 8.22
N ARG A 6 -21.73 -2.88 8.61
CA ARG A 6 -22.76 -2.62 9.63
C ARG A 6 -22.13 -2.28 10.97
N GLU A 7 -21.11 -3.04 11.38
CA GLU A 7 -20.37 -2.78 12.62
C GLU A 7 -19.65 -1.43 12.59
N ALA A 8 -18.94 -1.13 11.49
CA ALA A 8 -18.31 0.17 11.29
C ALA A 8 -19.32 1.32 11.34
N ALA A 9 -20.49 1.17 10.72
CA ALA A 9 -21.56 2.17 10.77
C ALA A 9 -22.08 2.39 12.19
N ALA A 10 -22.20 1.32 12.99
CA ALA A 10 -22.59 1.42 14.39
C ALA A 10 -21.56 2.19 15.23
N TYR A 11 -20.25 1.97 15.03
CA TYR A 11 -19.22 2.79 15.67
C TYR A 11 -19.29 4.25 15.22
N VAL A 12 -19.39 4.52 13.92
CA VAL A 12 -19.44 5.88 13.37
C VAL A 12 -20.67 6.65 13.88
N SER A 13 -21.81 5.98 14.10
CA SER A 13 -23.00 6.61 14.67
C SER A 13 -22.82 7.10 16.11
N GLN A 14 -21.88 6.52 16.86
CA GLN A 14 -21.58 6.88 18.24
C GLN A 14 -20.45 7.90 18.38
N MET A 15 -19.81 8.28 17.26
CA MET A 15 -18.71 9.25 17.24
C MET A 15 -19.23 10.69 17.20
N THR A 16 -18.56 11.58 17.94
CA THR A 16 -18.76 13.03 17.78
C THR A 16 -18.22 13.50 16.42
N PRO A 17 -18.62 14.70 15.95
CA PRO A 17 -18.02 15.30 14.75
C PRO A 17 -16.50 15.42 14.83
N GLU A 18 -15.95 15.73 15.99
CA GLU A 18 -14.51 15.85 16.24
C GLU A 18 -13.80 14.49 16.15
N GLU A 19 -14.38 13.42 16.72
CA GLU A 19 -13.86 12.05 16.59
C GLU A 19 -13.86 11.61 15.11
N LYS A 20 -14.92 11.93 14.35
CA LYS A 20 -15.01 11.65 12.91
C LYS A 20 -13.94 12.42 12.12
N ALA A 21 -13.79 13.71 12.38
CA ALA A 21 -12.78 14.55 11.72
C ALA A 21 -11.36 14.08 12.04
N ALA A 22 -11.10 13.67 13.29
CA ALA A 22 -9.81 13.17 13.72
C ALA A 22 -9.40 11.90 12.96
N LEU A 23 -10.32 10.99 12.66
CA LEU A 23 -10.04 9.77 11.88
C LEU A 23 -9.64 10.03 10.42
N CYS A 24 -9.87 11.24 9.89
CA CYS A 24 -9.45 11.62 8.55
C CYS A 24 -7.99 12.10 8.47
N VAL A 25 -7.27 12.15 9.60
CA VAL A 25 -5.88 12.62 9.67
C VAL A 25 -5.05 11.62 10.48
N GLY A 26 -3.80 11.41 10.07
CA GLY A 26 -2.85 10.62 10.85
C GLY A 26 -2.72 11.12 12.29
N ALA A 27 -2.47 10.19 13.21
CA ALA A 27 -2.07 10.52 14.58
C ALA A 27 -0.68 11.13 14.59
N ASP A 28 0.20 10.52 13.81
CA ASP A 28 1.59 10.91 13.52
C ASP A 28 1.96 10.39 12.11
N PHE A 29 3.26 10.27 11.82
CA PHE A 29 3.76 9.78 10.53
C PHE A 29 3.34 8.33 10.19
N TRP A 30 3.10 7.49 11.18
CA TRP A 30 2.92 6.04 11.02
C TRP A 30 1.59 5.52 11.57
N HIS A 31 0.91 6.25 12.45
CA HIS A 31 -0.29 5.76 13.11
C HIS A 31 -1.57 6.42 12.61
N VAL A 32 -2.61 5.60 12.47
CA VAL A 32 -4.00 6.07 12.36
C VAL A 32 -4.57 6.23 13.76
N ARG A 33 -5.37 7.28 13.98
CA ARG A 33 -6.01 7.54 15.28
C ARG A 33 -7.01 6.43 15.63
N GLY A 34 -7.12 6.15 16.92
CA GLY A 34 -8.21 5.36 17.50
C GLY A 34 -9.30 6.25 18.10
N VAL A 35 -10.39 5.64 18.54
CA VAL A 35 -11.43 6.25 19.36
C VAL A 35 -11.58 5.39 20.62
N GLU A 36 -10.75 5.67 21.63
CA GLU A 36 -10.56 4.80 22.81
C GLU A 36 -11.85 4.60 23.62
N ARG A 37 -12.69 5.63 23.73
CA ARG A 37 -13.99 5.55 24.41
C ARG A 37 -14.91 4.50 23.78
N LEU A 38 -14.74 4.22 22.48
CA LEU A 38 -15.48 3.20 21.74
C LEU A 38 -14.71 1.88 21.63
N GLY A 39 -13.56 1.73 22.30
CA GLY A 39 -12.71 0.54 22.22
C GLY A 39 -11.90 0.42 20.91
N LEU A 40 -11.94 1.42 20.03
CA LEU A 40 -11.20 1.42 18.77
C LEU A 40 -9.76 1.88 18.99
N ARG A 41 -8.81 0.97 18.84
CA ARG A 41 -7.38 1.27 18.99
C ARG A 41 -6.81 1.88 17.70
N GLY A 42 -5.85 2.77 17.85
CA GLY A 42 -5.03 3.23 16.72
C GLY A 42 -4.23 2.08 16.12
N ILE A 43 -3.97 2.15 14.82
CA ILE A 43 -3.22 1.14 14.09
C ILE A 43 -1.95 1.73 13.51
N MET A 44 -0.90 0.91 13.42
CA MET A 44 0.36 1.30 12.80
C MET A 44 0.37 0.90 11.31
N THR A 45 0.83 1.82 10.49
CA THR A 45 1.22 1.61 9.10
C THR A 45 2.74 1.66 8.99
N ALA A 46 3.30 1.02 7.97
CA ALA A 46 4.74 1.10 7.70
C ALA A 46 5.03 0.94 6.21
N ASP A 47 6.13 1.51 5.73
CA ASP A 47 6.68 1.15 4.42
C ASP A 47 7.19 -0.31 4.43
N GLY A 48 7.32 -1.00 3.29
CA GLY A 48 6.78 -0.64 1.99
C GLY A 48 6.75 -1.83 1.03
N PRO A 49 6.87 -1.61 -0.29
CA PRO A 49 6.46 -2.60 -1.30
C PRO A 49 7.37 -3.83 -1.45
N HIS A 50 8.57 -3.85 -0.84
CA HIS A 50 9.53 -4.95 -0.94
C HIS A 50 10.22 -5.27 0.41
N GLY A 51 9.49 -5.08 1.50
CA GLY A 51 9.95 -5.39 2.85
C GLY A 51 9.43 -4.39 3.87
N LEU A 52 9.38 -4.83 5.13
CA LEU A 52 8.91 -4.01 6.23
C LEU A 52 10.01 -3.05 6.70
N ARG A 53 9.69 -1.77 6.78
CA ARG A 53 10.51 -0.71 7.36
C ARG A 53 9.76 -0.06 8.51
N LYS A 54 9.81 -0.70 9.67
CA LYS A 54 9.28 -0.15 10.93
C LYS A 54 10.35 0.69 11.63
N GLN A 55 10.08 1.96 11.92
CA GLN A 55 11.00 2.80 12.69
C GLN A 55 11.09 2.39 14.16
N VAL A 56 12.27 2.51 14.76
CA VAL A 56 12.48 2.38 16.20
C VAL A 56 11.84 3.57 16.91
N ALA A 57 11.21 3.34 18.06
CA ALA A 57 10.27 4.24 18.75
C ALA A 57 10.84 5.58 19.30
N HIS A 58 11.99 6.05 18.82
CA HIS A 58 12.69 7.21 19.40
C HIS A 58 13.08 8.30 18.38
N HIS A 59 12.61 8.22 17.14
CA HIS A 59 12.91 9.26 16.15
C HIS A 59 11.64 9.72 15.43
N ASP A 60 11.14 10.89 15.80
CA ASP A 60 10.15 11.70 15.04
C ASP A 60 10.72 12.22 13.70
N SER A 61 11.56 11.42 13.05
CA SER A 61 12.23 11.81 11.82
C SER A 61 12.09 10.70 10.78
N ALA A 62 11.78 11.09 9.55
CA ALA A 62 11.79 10.20 8.38
C ALA A 62 13.20 9.70 8.01
N ARG A 63 14.16 9.70 8.94
CA ARG A 63 15.53 9.24 8.71
C ARG A 63 15.53 7.72 8.52
N PRO A 64 16.17 7.19 7.45
CA PRO A 64 16.21 5.76 7.16
C PRO A 64 17.03 4.91 8.15
N SER A 65 17.82 5.51 9.04
CA SER A 65 18.91 4.83 9.75
C SER A 65 18.48 3.90 10.89
N ASP A 66 17.28 4.06 11.44
CA ASP A 66 16.86 3.35 12.66
C ASP A 66 15.58 2.55 12.46
N SER A 67 15.66 1.50 11.63
CA SER A 67 14.56 0.54 11.42
C SER A 67 14.80 -0.76 12.18
N VAL A 68 13.72 -1.35 12.70
CA VAL A 68 13.75 -2.71 13.24
C VAL A 68 14.18 -3.68 12.13
N PRO A 69 15.08 -4.66 12.39
CA PRO A 69 15.52 -5.62 11.40
C PRO A 69 14.35 -6.37 10.74
N ALA A 70 14.40 -6.45 9.42
CA ALA A 70 13.40 -7.10 8.58
C ALA A 70 14.03 -7.60 7.28
N THR A 71 13.38 -8.56 6.63
CA THR A 71 13.82 -9.05 5.32
C THR A 71 13.62 -7.98 4.24
N CYS A 72 14.71 -7.69 3.50
CA CYS A 72 14.65 -6.90 2.28
C CYS A 72 14.48 -7.84 1.08
N PHE A 73 13.31 -7.83 0.47
CA PHE A 73 12.98 -8.66 -0.68
C PHE A 73 13.41 -7.99 -2.00
N PRO A 74 13.49 -8.74 -3.12
CA PRO A 74 13.67 -8.16 -4.44
C PRO A 74 12.62 -7.10 -4.75
N THR A 75 13.02 -6.05 -5.47
CA THR A 75 12.11 -4.96 -5.84
C THR A 75 11.05 -5.46 -6.82
N ALA A 76 9.91 -4.76 -6.89
CA ALA A 76 8.80 -5.16 -7.76
C ALA A 76 9.20 -5.28 -9.24
N SER A 77 10.19 -4.50 -9.70
CA SER A 77 10.74 -4.63 -11.04
C SER A 77 11.42 -5.98 -11.30
N ALA A 78 12.10 -6.53 -10.30
CA ALA A 78 12.73 -7.85 -10.40
C ALA A 78 11.70 -8.97 -10.26
N VAL A 79 10.74 -8.81 -9.34
CA VAL A 79 9.61 -9.75 -9.18
C VAL A 79 8.79 -9.83 -10.47
N ALA A 80 8.62 -8.72 -11.21
CA ALA A 80 7.91 -8.75 -12.49
C ALA A 80 8.56 -9.65 -13.54
N CYS A 81 9.90 -9.80 -13.49
CA CYS A 81 10.62 -10.67 -14.42
C CYS A 81 10.37 -12.16 -14.17
N THR A 82 9.73 -12.55 -13.07
CA THR A 82 9.38 -13.95 -12.81
C THR A 82 8.13 -14.37 -13.56
N PHE A 83 7.25 -13.42 -13.90
CA PHE A 83 5.90 -13.71 -14.44
C PHE A 83 5.11 -14.70 -13.58
N ASP A 84 5.40 -14.75 -12.28
CA ASP A 84 4.91 -15.75 -11.34
C ASP A 84 4.06 -15.09 -10.24
N PRO A 85 2.72 -15.09 -10.39
CA PRO A 85 1.80 -14.57 -9.38
C PRO A 85 1.86 -15.36 -8.07
N GLU A 86 2.06 -16.68 -8.11
CA GLU A 86 2.16 -17.52 -6.92
C GLU A 86 3.36 -17.09 -6.05
N LEU A 87 4.52 -16.85 -6.67
CA LEU A 87 5.71 -16.33 -6.01
C LEU A 87 5.50 -14.91 -5.44
N ALA A 88 4.82 -14.04 -6.18
CA ALA A 88 4.48 -12.70 -5.69
C ALA A 88 3.53 -12.77 -4.47
N GLN A 89 2.59 -13.72 -4.46
CA GLN A 89 1.70 -13.97 -3.34
C GLN A 89 2.44 -14.53 -2.12
N GLU A 90 3.37 -15.46 -2.32
CA GLU A 90 4.23 -15.98 -1.25
C GLU A 90 5.08 -14.88 -0.61
N MET A 91 5.70 -14.03 -1.43
CA MET A 91 6.46 -12.86 -0.97
C MET A 91 5.56 -11.90 -0.18
N GLY A 92 4.34 -11.63 -0.66
CA GLY A 92 3.35 -10.82 0.07
C GLY A 92 3.02 -11.37 1.46
N ARG A 93 2.81 -12.69 1.56
CA ARG A 93 2.56 -13.38 2.83
C ARG A 93 3.75 -13.25 3.79
N ALA A 94 4.98 -13.50 3.32
CA ALA A 94 6.17 -13.42 4.15
C ALA A 94 6.40 -12.00 4.72
N MET A 95 6.22 -10.96 3.90
CA MET A 95 6.28 -9.57 4.38
C MET A 95 5.22 -9.28 5.45
N ALA A 96 4.01 -9.80 5.30
CA ALA A 96 2.93 -9.59 6.24
C ALA A 96 3.10 -10.36 7.56
N GLU A 97 3.70 -11.55 7.54
CA GLU A 97 4.07 -12.28 8.76
C GLU A 97 5.04 -11.44 9.62
N GLU A 98 6.01 -10.77 9.00
CA GLU A 98 6.88 -9.82 9.70
C GLU A 98 6.12 -8.60 10.24
N CYS A 99 5.14 -8.08 9.49
CA CYS A 99 4.28 -7.00 9.96
C CYS A 99 3.50 -7.40 11.22
N ARG A 100 2.90 -8.59 11.24
CA ARG A 100 2.18 -9.11 12.42
C ARG A 100 3.11 -9.25 13.62
N ALA A 101 4.27 -9.86 13.43
CA ALA A 101 5.27 -10.03 14.49
C ALA A 101 5.68 -8.67 15.11
N LYS A 102 5.68 -7.62 14.29
CA LYS A 102 6.04 -6.26 14.68
C LYS A 102 4.84 -5.33 14.93
N ARG A 103 3.62 -5.86 15.05
CA ARG A 103 2.37 -5.12 15.32
C ARG A 103 2.06 -3.99 14.32
N VAL A 104 2.33 -4.24 13.04
CA VAL A 104 1.95 -3.36 11.93
C VAL A 104 0.69 -3.91 11.28
N SER A 105 -0.34 -3.07 11.13
CA SER A 105 -1.65 -3.46 10.62
C SER A 105 -1.78 -3.27 9.12
N VAL A 106 -1.07 -2.30 8.54
CA VAL A 106 -1.09 -2.00 7.10
C VAL A 106 0.33 -1.82 6.58
N LEU A 107 0.69 -2.56 5.53
CA LEU A 107 1.94 -2.38 4.82
C LEU A 107 1.71 -1.48 3.60
N LEU A 108 2.51 -0.42 3.46
CA LEU A 108 2.34 0.58 2.40
C LEU A 108 2.87 0.07 1.05
N GLY A 109 2.13 -0.85 0.43
CA GLY A 109 2.37 -1.39 -0.89
C GLY A 109 1.29 -2.39 -1.31
N PRO A 110 1.36 -2.96 -2.52
CA PRO A 110 2.41 -2.75 -3.52
C PRO A 110 2.27 -1.46 -4.36
N GLY A 111 3.35 -1.09 -5.04
CA GLY A 111 3.36 -0.03 -6.04
C GLY A 111 3.05 -0.55 -7.45
N VAL A 112 2.05 0.01 -8.13
CA VAL A 112 1.61 -0.42 -9.47
C VAL A 112 1.57 0.70 -10.51
N ASN A 113 2.26 1.82 -10.29
CA ASN A 113 2.36 2.86 -11.31
C ASN A 113 3.07 2.34 -12.57
N MET A 114 2.66 2.84 -13.74
CA MET A 114 3.23 2.42 -15.02
C MET A 114 4.64 2.98 -15.21
N LYS A 115 5.56 2.14 -15.69
CA LYS A 115 6.90 2.54 -16.13
C LYS A 115 6.84 3.23 -17.51
N ARG A 116 6.18 4.39 -17.59
CA ARG A 116 5.99 5.16 -18.84
C ARG A 116 7.31 5.47 -19.54
N SER A 117 8.36 5.74 -18.77
CA SER A 117 9.70 6.05 -19.25
C SER A 117 10.71 5.30 -18.39
N PRO A 118 11.82 4.79 -18.96
CA PRO A 118 12.86 4.13 -18.19
C PRO A 118 13.54 5.05 -17.17
N LEU A 119 13.41 6.37 -17.32
CA LEU A 119 14.03 7.38 -16.45
C LEU A 119 13.25 7.66 -15.15
N GLY A 120 12.13 6.97 -14.91
CA GLY A 120 11.34 7.13 -13.70
C GLY A 120 12.13 6.71 -12.45
N GLY A 121 12.38 7.66 -11.55
CA GLY A 121 13.21 7.42 -10.34
C GLY A 121 12.67 6.35 -9.38
N ARG A 122 11.38 6.00 -9.49
CA ARG A 122 10.72 4.94 -8.70
C ARG A 122 10.35 3.70 -9.52
N ASN A 123 10.86 3.56 -10.74
CA ASN A 123 10.57 2.37 -11.56
C ASN A 123 10.99 1.06 -10.88
N PHE A 124 11.98 1.07 -10.02
CA PHE A 124 12.42 -0.13 -9.30
C PHE A 124 11.32 -0.70 -8.39
N GLU A 125 10.50 0.15 -7.76
CA GLU A 125 9.42 -0.26 -6.84
C GLU A 125 8.08 -0.56 -7.55
N TYR A 126 8.03 -0.42 -8.88
CA TYR A 126 6.86 -0.75 -9.69
C TYR A 126 7.12 -2.01 -10.54
N PHE A 127 6.06 -2.77 -10.82
CA PHE A 127 6.18 -4.05 -11.52
C PHE A 127 6.57 -3.89 -12.99
N SER A 128 5.73 -3.25 -13.81
CA SER A 128 5.87 -3.31 -15.27
C SER A 128 5.40 -2.03 -15.98
N GLU A 129 5.79 -1.90 -17.25
CA GLU A 129 5.15 -1.01 -18.22
C GLU A 129 3.83 -1.59 -18.76
N ASP A 130 3.65 -2.92 -18.68
CA ASP A 130 2.42 -3.59 -19.05
C ASP A 130 1.41 -3.60 -17.88
N PRO A 131 0.19 -3.06 -18.08
CA PRO A 131 -0.79 -2.93 -17.00
C PRO A 131 -1.39 -4.26 -16.55
N TYR A 132 -1.42 -5.28 -17.42
CA TYR A 132 -1.95 -6.58 -17.06
C TYR A 132 -1.01 -7.31 -16.11
N LEU A 133 0.28 -7.39 -16.44
CA LEU A 133 1.32 -7.97 -15.60
C LEU A 133 1.42 -7.24 -14.26
N ALA A 134 1.47 -5.90 -14.28
CA ALA A 134 1.52 -5.10 -13.06
C ALA A 134 0.30 -5.32 -12.16
N GLY A 135 -0.90 -5.39 -12.75
CA GLY A 135 -2.14 -5.66 -12.04
C GLY A 135 -2.19 -7.07 -11.44
N LYS A 136 -1.79 -8.10 -12.20
CA LYS A 136 -1.82 -9.50 -11.75
C LYS A 136 -0.86 -9.75 -10.59
N LEU A 137 0.38 -9.27 -10.70
CA LEU A 137 1.37 -9.43 -9.64
C LEU A 137 1.02 -8.58 -8.41
N GLY A 138 0.53 -7.36 -8.62
CA GLY A 138 0.01 -6.51 -7.54
C GLY A 138 -1.15 -7.17 -6.79
N ALA A 139 -2.13 -7.72 -7.50
CA ALA A 139 -3.25 -8.45 -6.91
C ALA A 139 -2.79 -9.67 -6.10
N ALA A 140 -1.83 -10.44 -6.63
CA ALA A 140 -1.29 -11.61 -5.97
C ALA A 140 -0.56 -11.25 -4.66
N MET A 141 0.29 -10.22 -4.70
CA MET A 141 0.99 -9.73 -3.52
C MET A 141 0.00 -9.22 -2.45
N ILE A 142 -1.05 -8.50 -2.85
CA ILE A 142 -2.13 -8.06 -1.94
C ILE A 142 -2.79 -9.27 -1.26
N ARG A 143 -3.19 -10.30 -2.02
CA ARG A 143 -3.77 -11.52 -1.43
C ARG A 143 -2.83 -12.18 -0.44
N GLY A 144 -1.53 -12.20 -0.75
CA GLY A 144 -0.49 -12.68 0.14
C GLY A 144 -0.49 -11.94 1.48
N MET A 145 -0.41 -10.61 1.43
CA MET A 145 -0.39 -9.77 2.63
C MET A 145 -1.65 -9.96 3.49
N GLN A 146 -2.82 -9.94 2.84
CA GLN A 146 -4.11 -10.01 3.52
C GLN A 146 -4.45 -11.42 4.03
N SER A 147 -3.83 -12.47 3.49
CA SER A 147 -4.05 -13.86 3.94
C SER A 147 -3.70 -14.09 5.41
N VAL A 148 -2.86 -13.23 6.00
CA VAL A 148 -2.50 -13.27 7.42
C VAL A 148 -3.09 -12.10 8.22
N GLY A 149 -3.97 -11.30 7.62
CA GLY A 149 -4.68 -10.21 8.30
C GLY A 149 -3.93 -8.88 8.37
N VAL A 150 -2.96 -8.64 7.47
CA VAL A 150 -2.31 -7.33 7.30
C VAL A 150 -2.89 -6.67 6.05
N GLY A 151 -3.36 -5.44 6.18
CA GLY A 151 -3.88 -4.66 5.07
C GLY A 151 -2.78 -4.29 4.08
N ALA A 152 -3.13 -4.22 2.81
CA ALA A 152 -2.27 -3.68 1.76
C ALA A 152 -2.66 -2.22 1.46
N SER A 153 -1.73 -1.40 1.01
CA SER A 153 -2.02 -0.04 0.53
C SER A 153 -1.53 0.09 -0.90
N LEU A 154 -2.43 -0.25 -1.83
CA LEU A 154 -2.17 -0.16 -3.26
C LEU A 154 -1.86 1.29 -3.66
N LYS A 155 -0.68 1.51 -4.27
CA LYS A 155 -0.17 2.88 -4.52
C LYS A 155 0.50 3.02 -5.88
N HIS A 156 0.69 4.23 -6.39
CA HIS A 156 0.10 5.52 -5.98
C HIS A 156 -1.00 5.85 -6.97
N PHE A 157 -2.24 5.87 -6.50
CA PHE A 157 -3.39 6.13 -7.34
C PHE A 157 -3.50 7.63 -7.68
N ALA A 158 -3.35 8.07 -8.93
CA ALA A 158 -2.86 7.37 -10.13
C ALA A 158 -1.87 8.29 -10.89
N LEU A 159 -1.33 7.82 -12.02
CA LEU A 159 -0.42 8.57 -12.92
C LEU A 159 0.87 9.12 -12.30
N ASN A 160 1.28 8.66 -11.12
CA ASN A 160 2.57 9.02 -10.53
C ASN A 160 3.75 8.25 -11.19
N SER A 161 4.02 8.55 -12.46
CA SER A 161 5.02 7.89 -13.29
C SER A 161 6.31 8.71 -13.49
N GLN A 162 6.48 9.81 -12.75
CA GLN A 162 7.72 10.61 -12.71
C GLN A 162 7.95 11.20 -11.32
N GLU A 163 9.22 11.31 -10.92
CA GLU A 163 9.59 11.93 -9.63
C GLU A 163 9.83 13.44 -9.76
N SER A 164 10.32 13.87 -10.93
CA SER A 164 10.57 15.28 -11.24
C SER A 164 9.31 16.10 -11.01
N ARG A 165 9.35 17.00 -10.02
CA ARG A 165 8.22 17.86 -9.62
C ARG A 165 6.94 17.09 -9.30
N ARG A 166 7.01 15.85 -8.77
CA ARG A 166 5.82 15.02 -8.48
C ARG A 166 4.77 15.65 -7.55
N MET A 167 5.15 16.69 -6.80
CA MET A 167 4.24 17.44 -5.92
C MET A 167 3.47 18.55 -6.64
N THR A 168 3.85 18.91 -7.88
CA THR A 168 3.29 20.07 -8.61
C THR A 168 3.01 19.80 -10.09
N VAL A 169 3.46 18.67 -10.64
CA VAL A 169 3.22 18.30 -12.03
C VAL A 169 1.78 17.86 -12.24
N ASP A 170 1.20 18.26 -13.37
CA ASP A 170 -0.06 17.74 -13.88
C ASP A 170 0.20 16.69 -14.97
N SER A 171 -0.42 15.52 -14.84
CA SER A 171 -0.26 14.40 -15.76
C SER A 171 -1.42 14.37 -16.74
N ALA A 172 -1.27 15.07 -17.86
CA ALA A 172 -2.25 15.08 -18.94
C ALA A 172 -2.22 13.74 -19.70
N ALA A 173 -3.36 13.04 -19.71
CA ALA A 173 -3.58 11.81 -20.48
C ALA A 173 -5.01 11.81 -21.02
N ASP A 174 -5.21 11.31 -22.25
CA ASP A 174 -6.56 11.07 -22.76
C ASP A 174 -7.24 9.91 -22.01
N GLU A 175 -8.57 9.84 -22.07
CA GLU A 175 -9.36 8.85 -21.33
C GLU A 175 -8.96 7.41 -21.70
N ARG A 176 -8.58 7.17 -22.95
CA ARG A 176 -8.20 5.83 -23.41
C ARG A 176 -6.90 5.40 -22.74
N ALA A 177 -5.85 6.22 -22.81
CA ALA A 177 -4.59 5.96 -22.14
C ALA A 177 -4.78 5.82 -20.62
N LEU A 178 -5.59 6.69 -20.02
CA LEU A 178 -5.92 6.63 -18.60
C LEU A 178 -6.53 5.28 -18.21
N ARG A 179 -7.56 4.83 -18.94
CA ARG A 179 -8.29 3.58 -18.63
C ARG A 179 -7.53 2.31 -18.99
N GLU A 180 -6.91 2.28 -20.16
CA GLU A 180 -6.27 1.07 -20.70
C GLU A 180 -4.89 0.83 -20.08
N LEU A 181 -4.16 1.87 -19.68
CA LEU A 181 -2.81 1.76 -19.11
C LEU A 181 -2.79 2.06 -17.60
N TYR A 182 -3.02 3.31 -17.22
CA TYR A 182 -2.72 3.75 -15.85
C TYR A 182 -3.68 3.20 -14.80
N LEU A 183 -4.97 3.13 -15.12
CA LEU A 183 -5.99 2.62 -14.19
C LEU A 183 -6.15 1.10 -14.28
N ARG A 184 -5.76 0.47 -15.39
CA ARG A 184 -5.99 -0.97 -15.59
C ARG A 184 -5.26 -1.83 -14.55
N ALA A 185 -4.04 -1.48 -14.16
CA ALA A 185 -3.33 -2.20 -13.10
C ALA A 185 -4.05 -2.08 -11.74
N PHE A 186 -4.55 -0.88 -11.40
CA PHE A 186 -5.35 -0.67 -10.19
C PHE A 186 -6.68 -1.41 -10.24
N GLU A 187 -7.37 -1.39 -11.38
CA GLU A 187 -8.63 -2.10 -11.59
C GLU A 187 -8.48 -3.60 -11.30
N ILE A 188 -7.44 -4.23 -11.88
CA ILE A 188 -7.13 -5.64 -11.65
C ILE A 188 -6.81 -5.88 -10.17
N ALA A 189 -5.91 -5.08 -9.59
CA ALA A 189 -5.51 -5.21 -8.19
C ALA A 189 -6.69 -5.04 -7.21
N VAL A 190 -7.62 -4.12 -7.47
CA VAL A 190 -8.83 -3.92 -6.66
C VAL A 190 -9.80 -5.09 -6.81
N LYS A 191 -10.08 -5.53 -8.05
CA LYS A 191 -11.04 -6.62 -8.30
C LYS A 191 -10.56 -7.96 -7.76
N GLU A 192 -9.28 -8.27 -7.93
CA GLU A 192 -8.70 -9.58 -7.65
C GLU A 192 -7.92 -9.65 -6.32
N GLY A 193 -7.44 -8.52 -5.81
CA GLY A 193 -6.70 -8.41 -4.55
C GLY A 193 -7.54 -7.89 -3.39
N ARG A 194 -8.50 -6.99 -3.66
CA ARG A 194 -9.32 -6.30 -2.64
C ARG A 194 -8.48 -5.65 -1.52
N PRO A 195 -7.53 -4.76 -1.85
CA PRO A 195 -6.72 -4.03 -0.88
C PRO A 195 -7.56 -3.11 0.00
#